data_AF-A0A953Y7Y3-F1
#
_entry.id   AF-A0A953Y7Y3-F1
#
_cell.length_a   1.000
_cell.length_b   1.000
_cell.length_c   1.000
_cell.angle_alpha   90.00
_cell.angle_beta   90.00
_cell.angle_gamma   90.00
#
_symmetry.space_group_name_H-M   'P 1'
#
loop_
_entity.id
_entity.type
_entity.pdbx_description
1 polymer ?
#
loop_
_entity_poly.entity_id
_entity_poly.type
_entity_poly.pdbx_seq_one_letter_code
_entity_poly.pdbx_strand_id
1 'polypeptide(L)'
;MRSPLRFCSLAALVAFGLCACSAPPPQQNPGPSTAREGALSQTELLRRARLAEVVIVGSVEKRFDEAEGTRYRVRVTDLLSRSQTAADQTQHPHENDTQIEVTDQLFVPQGQELVIGGLEPFVNYVFVLVPGYAPNRWLNLVDPSQYPFPGARELSEELRGVHDPAPRTSREDK
;
A
#
# COMPACT_ATOMS: atom_id res chain seq x y z
N MET A 1 -5.58 -58.85 -12.24
CA MET A 1 -5.28 -59.46 -10.93
C MET A 1 -5.64 -58.43 -9.87
N ARG A 2 -6.89 -58.46 -9.36
CA ARG A 2 -7.30 -59.11 -8.09
C ARG A 2 -6.55 -58.57 -6.86
N SER A 3 -7.16 -57.60 -6.16
CA SER A 3 -7.76 -57.83 -4.83
C SER A 3 -8.53 -56.58 -4.31
N PRO A 4 -9.79 -56.74 -3.85
CA PRO A 4 -10.60 -55.74 -3.14
C PRO A 4 -10.67 -56.04 -1.62
N LEU A 5 -11.13 -55.08 -0.78
CA LEU A 5 -11.75 -55.23 0.56
C LEU A 5 -11.96 -53.79 1.10
N ARG A 6 -13.14 -53.15 1.16
CA ARG A 6 -14.43 -53.38 1.86
C ARG A 6 -14.39 -53.39 3.39
N PHE A 7 -15.34 -52.63 3.96
CA PHE A 7 -15.88 -52.60 5.34
C PHE A 7 -15.03 -51.81 6.37
N CYS A 8 -15.57 -51.03 7.32
CA CYS A 8 -16.89 -51.02 7.97
C CYS A 8 -17.37 -49.58 8.24
N SER A 9 -18.67 -49.33 8.06
CA SER A 9 -19.40 -48.33 8.84
C SER A 9 -19.49 -48.79 10.30
N LEU A 10 -19.22 -47.92 11.25
CA LEU A 10 -19.79 -48.02 12.60
C LEU A 10 -20.21 -46.63 13.06
N ALA A 11 -21.51 -46.38 13.04
CA ALA A 11 -22.13 -45.34 13.83
C ALA A 11 -22.13 -45.79 15.30
N ALA A 12 -21.68 -44.92 16.20
CA ALA A 12 -21.92 -45.06 17.62
C ALA A 12 -22.48 -43.73 18.15
N LEU A 13 -23.58 -43.89 18.87
CA LEU A 13 -24.52 -42.90 19.40
C LEU A 13 -24.16 -42.60 20.87
N VAL A 14 -24.79 -41.55 21.43
CA VAL A 14 -24.91 -41.22 22.88
C VAL A 14 -23.68 -40.47 23.46
N ALA A 15 -23.75 -39.37 24.22
CA ALA A 15 -24.71 -38.96 25.26
C ALA A 15 -24.74 -37.44 25.49
N PHE A 16 -25.88 -36.98 26.03
CA PHE A 16 -26.08 -35.70 26.71
C PHE A 16 -25.09 -35.50 27.87
N GLY A 17 -24.54 -34.30 27.98
CA GLY A 17 -23.84 -33.80 29.17
C GLY A 17 -24.18 -32.34 29.40
N LEU A 18 -25.26 -32.09 30.15
CA LEU A 18 -25.55 -30.79 30.77
C LEU A 18 -24.54 -30.58 31.90
N CYS A 19 -23.56 -29.68 31.70
CA CYS A 19 -22.83 -29.08 32.80
C CYS A 19 -23.27 -27.62 32.95
N ALA A 20 -23.87 -27.34 34.09
CA ALA A 20 -24.26 -26.02 34.53
C ALA A 20 -23.04 -25.22 35.02
N CYS A 21 -23.07 -23.92 34.68
CA CYS A 21 -22.61 -22.79 35.49
C CYS A 21 -21.23 -22.86 36.17
N SER A 22 -20.25 -22.24 35.51
CA SER A 22 -19.36 -21.28 36.16
C SER A 22 -18.96 -20.25 35.13
N ALA A 23 -19.73 -19.15 35.04
CA ALA A 23 -19.31 -17.99 34.28
C ALA A 23 -18.10 -17.40 35.02
N PRO A 24 -16.90 -17.33 34.40
CA PRO A 24 -15.79 -16.61 35.00
C PRO A 24 -16.19 -15.13 35.13
N PRO A 25 -15.74 -14.43 36.19
CA PRO A 25 -16.00 -13.01 36.33
C PRO A 25 -15.53 -12.28 35.06
N PRO A 26 -16.20 -11.20 34.63
CA PRO A 26 -15.75 -10.42 33.50
C PRO A 26 -14.37 -9.87 33.85
N GLN A 27 -13.32 -10.52 33.35
CA GLN A 27 -12.06 -9.85 33.14
C GLN A 27 -12.41 -8.71 32.18
N GLN A 28 -12.54 -7.51 32.74
CA GLN A 28 -12.13 -6.31 32.06
C GLN A 28 -10.74 -6.61 31.54
N ASN A 29 -10.64 -7.08 30.30
CA ASN A 29 -9.47 -6.82 29.51
C ASN A 29 -9.42 -5.29 29.47
N PRO A 30 -8.46 -4.61 30.13
CA PRO A 30 -8.02 -3.37 29.55
C PRO A 30 -7.53 -3.80 28.18
N GLY A 31 -8.35 -3.62 27.15
CA GLY A 31 -7.88 -3.77 25.80
C GLY A 31 -6.62 -2.90 25.75
N PRO A 32 -5.42 -3.47 25.55
CA PRO A 32 -4.35 -2.61 25.10
C PRO A 32 -4.91 -2.02 23.81
N SER A 33 -5.08 -0.71 23.84
CA SER A 33 -5.21 0.09 22.65
C SER A 33 -4.11 -0.41 21.71
N THR A 34 -4.45 -1.31 20.80
CA THR A 34 -3.65 -1.55 19.62
C THR A 34 -3.82 -0.28 18.82
N ALA A 35 -3.08 0.75 19.21
CA ALA A 35 -2.57 1.69 18.24
C ALA A 35 -2.10 0.80 17.10
N ARG A 36 -2.79 0.89 15.95
CA ARG A 36 -2.27 0.35 14.71
C ARG A 36 -0.96 1.10 14.48
N GLU A 37 0.13 0.58 15.05
CA GLU A 37 1.48 0.87 14.60
C GLU A 37 1.49 0.55 13.11
N GLY A 38 1.61 1.57 12.27
CA GLY A 38 1.69 1.34 10.83
C GLY A 38 1.48 2.60 10.00
N ALA A 39 0.57 3.49 10.42
CA ALA A 39 0.37 4.75 9.69
C ALA A 39 1.37 5.81 10.17
N LEU A 40 2.08 6.42 9.22
CA LEU A 40 2.95 7.55 9.50
C LEU A 40 2.12 8.75 9.95
N SER A 41 2.70 9.61 10.77
CA SER A 41 2.11 10.93 11.00
C SER A 41 2.09 11.73 9.69
N GLN A 42 1.11 12.63 9.55
CA GLN A 42 0.99 13.53 8.40
C GLN A 42 2.28 14.30 8.12
N THR A 43 2.97 14.78 9.16
CA THR A 43 4.26 15.48 9.04
C THR A 43 5.34 14.60 8.43
N GLU A 44 5.44 13.35 8.87
CA GLU A 44 6.43 12.40 8.33
C GLU A 44 6.06 11.98 6.90
N LEU A 45 4.77 11.85 6.60
CA LEU A 45 4.30 11.61 5.23
C LEU A 45 4.68 12.76 4.29
N LEU A 46 4.47 14.01 4.70
CA LEU A 46 4.90 15.20 3.93
C LEU A 46 6.42 15.25 3.77
N ARG A 47 7.18 14.84 4.80
CA ARG A 47 8.64 14.76 4.73
C ARG A 47 9.09 13.73 3.70
N ARG A 48 8.47 12.55 3.68
CA ARG A 48 8.76 11.51 2.68
C ARG A 48 8.28 11.91 1.29
N ALA A 49 7.14 12.60 1.21
CA ALA A 49 6.67 13.18 -0.02
C ALA A 49 7.77 14.02 -0.63
N ARG A 50 8.42 14.94 0.10
CA ARG A 50 9.55 15.76 -0.39
C ARG A 50 10.78 14.99 -0.92
N LEU A 51 10.90 13.71 -0.60
CA LEU A 51 11.97 12.83 -1.11
C LEU A 51 11.52 12.02 -2.32
N ALA A 52 10.22 11.99 -2.59
CA ALA A 52 9.62 11.28 -3.70
C ALA A 52 9.97 11.96 -5.02
N GLU A 53 10.16 11.16 -6.05
CA GLU A 53 10.22 11.69 -7.41
C GLU A 53 8.79 12.01 -7.90
N VAL A 54 7.80 11.21 -7.48
CA VAL A 54 6.40 11.46 -7.82
C VAL A 54 5.44 11.06 -6.69
N VAL A 55 4.34 11.79 -6.58
CA VAL A 55 3.18 11.47 -5.74
C VAL A 55 1.94 11.41 -6.63
N ILE A 56 1.22 10.30 -6.60
CA ILE A 56 0.05 10.06 -7.47
C ILE A 56 -1.13 9.50 -6.67
N VAL A 57 -2.33 9.63 -7.25
CA VAL A 57 -3.45 8.73 -6.99
C VAL A 57 -3.50 7.72 -8.14
N GLY A 58 -3.54 6.43 -7.82
CA GLY A 58 -3.55 5.37 -8.84
C GLY A 58 -4.53 4.25 -8.54
N SER A 59 -5.10 3.67 -9.59
CA SER A 59 -5.95 2.48 -9.55
C SER A 59 -5.11 1.24 -9.72
N VAL A 60 -5.19 0.29 -8.80
CA VAL A 60 -4.55 -1.03 -8.98
C VAL A 60 -5.34 -1.80 -10.04
N GLU A 61 -4.74 -2.13 -11.18
CA GLU A 61 -5.42 -2.89 -12.23
C GLU A 61 -5.17 -4.39 -12.12
N LYS A 62 -3.95 -4.76 -11.71
CA LYS A 62 -3.54 -6.17 -11.63
C LYS A 62 -2.45 -6.37 -10.58
N ARG A 63 -2.52 -7.53 -9.91
CA ARG A 63 -1.49 -8.06 -9.02
C ARG A 63 -0.73 -9.19 -9.71
N PHE A 64 0.59 -9.22 -9.53
CA PHE A 64 1.49 -10.25 -10.02
C PHE A 64 2.29 -10.78 -8.83
N ASP A 65 2.11 -12.04 -8.48
CA ASP A 65 2.91 -12.71 -7.46
C ASP A 65 4.07 -13.42 -8.16
N GLU A 66 5.30 -13.02 -7.85
CA GLU A 66 6.52 -13.54 -8.47
C GLU A 66 7.47 -14.09 -7.40
N ALA A 67 8.51 -14.82 -7.83
CA ALA A 67 9.49 -15.39 -6.91
C ALA A 67 10.27 -14.32 -6.12
N GLU A 68 10.44 -13.12 -6.69
CA GLU A 68 11.19 -12.01 -6.10
C GLU A 68 10.32 -11.07 -5.25
N GLY A 69 8.99 -11.26 -5.26
CA GLY A 69 8.05 -10.40 -4.54
C GLY A 69 6.76 -10.14 -5.32
N THR A 70 5.86 -9.34 -4.74
CA THR A 70 4.62 -8.94 -5.39
C THR A 70 4.83 -7.66 -6.19
N ARG A 71 4.26 -7.61 -7.40
CA ARG A 71 4.16 -6.39 -8.19
C ARG A 71 2.70 -6.03 -8.44
N TYR A 72 2.44 -4.74 -8.55
CA TYR A 72 1.13 -4.19 -8.89
C TYR A 72 1.26 -3.35 -10.16
N ARG A 73 0.39 -3.60 -11.13
CA ARG A 73 0.17 -2.67 -12.23
C ARG A 73 -0.83 -1.63 -11.78
N VAL A 74 -0.39 -0.38 -11.78
CA VAL A 74 -1.17 0.76 -11.33
C VAL A 74 -1.38 1.69 -12.50
N ARG A 75 -2.64 2.04 -12.77
CA ARG A 75 -2.98 3.12 -13.70
C ARG A 75 -3.03 4.43 -12.93
N VAL A 76 -2.23 5.40 -13.34
CA VAL A 76 -2.24 6.75 -12.76
C VAL A 76 -3.58 7.41 -13.06
N THR A 77 -4.26 7.89 -12.02
CA THR A 77 -5.55 8.57 -12.14
C THR A 77 -5.43 10.07 -11.90
N ASP A 78 -4.55 10.48 -10.98
CA ASP A 78 -4.22 11.89 -10.74
C ASP A 78 -2.75 12.03 -10.34
N LEU A 79 -2.12 13.10 -10.81
CA LEU A 79 -0.75 13.45 -10.47
C LEU A 79 -0.77 14.57 -9.43
N LEU A 80 -0.37 14.27 -8.21
CA LEU A 80 -0.41 15.23 -7.09
C LEU A 80 0.85 16.09 -7.04
N SER A 81 2.03 15.49 -7.20
CA SER A 81 3.30 16.21 -7.17
C SER A 81 4.40 15.46 -7.92
N ARG A 82 5.38 16.20 -8.45
CA ARG A 82 6.55 15.64 -9.12
C ARG A 82 7.80 16.46 -8.83
N SER A 83 8.91 15.78 -8.63
CA SER A 83 10.25 16.35 -8.62
C SER A 83 10.63 16.84 -10.03
N GLN A 84 11.30 17.99 -10.11
CA GLN A 84 11.78 18.55 -11.39
C GLN A 84 13.14 17.99 -11.81
N THR A 85 13.63 16.94 -11.15
CA THR A 85 14.96 16.41 -11.42
C THR A 85 14.93 15.67 -12.78
N ALA A 86 15.70 16.19 -13.73
CA ALA A 86 15.47 15.95 -15.16
C ALA A 86 16.16 14.70 -15.74
N ALA A 87 16.86 13.89 -14.95
CA ALA A 87 17.82 12.93 -15.51
C ALA A 87 17.17 11.71 -16.19
N ASP A 88 16.06 11.18 -15.67
CA ASP A 88 15.53 9.85 -16.09
C ASP A 88 14.01 9.79 -16.35
N GLN A 89 13.34 10.94 -16.54
CA GLN A 89 11.87 10.99 -16.68
C GLN A 89 11.33 10.21 -17.90
N THR A 90 12.14 10.00 -18.94
CA THR A 90 11.75 9.23 -20.13
C THR A 90 11.62 7.73 -19.87
N GLN A 91 12.31 7.19 -18.86
CA GLN A 91 12.22 5.77 -18.48
C GLN A 91 11.12 5.49 -17.45
N HIS A 92 10.65 6.53 -16.76
CA HIS A 92 9.66 6.47 -15.69
C HIS A 92 8.58 7.56 -15.90
N PRO A 93 7.76 7.44 -16.97
CA PRO A 93 6.64 8.32 -17.20
C PRO A 93 5.60 8.16 -16.09
N HIS A 94 4.99 9.27 -15.69
CA HIS A 94 4.06 9.36 -14.57
C HIS A 94 2.92 10.35 -14.86
N GLU A 95 2.53 10.45 -16.13
CA GLU A 95 1.40 11.27 -16.57
C GLU A 95 0.07 10.58 -16.22
N ASN A 96 -1.02 11.33 -16.21
CA ASN A 96 -2.35 10.74 -16.04
C ASN A 96 -2.63 9.68 -17.12
N ASP A 97 -3.37 8.65 -16.75
CA ASP A 97 -3.71 7.48 -17.58
C ASP A 97 -2.54 6.58 -17.99
N THR A 98 -1.31 6.89 -17.57
CA THR A 98 -0.17 6.00 -17.76
C THR A 98 -0.25 4.77 -16.84
N GLN A 99 0.28 3.65 -17.31
CA GLN A 99 0.42 2.43 -16.50
C GLN A 99 1.85 2.31 -16.01
N ILE A 100 2.01 2.14 -14.69
CA ILE A 100 3.29 1.93 -14.04
C ILE A 100 3.28 0.61 -13.26
N GLU A 101 4.47 0.08 -12.98
CA GLU A 101 4.62 -1.07 -12.09
C GLU A 101 5.18 -0.61 -10.74
N VAL A 102 4.48 -0.97 -9.67
CA VAL A 102 4.85 -0.65 -8.30
C VAL A 102 5.15 -1.94 -7.56
N THR A 103 6.27 -2.00 -6.85
CA THR A 103 6.65 -3.17 -6.04
C THR A 103 5.93 -3.15 -4.68
N ASP A 104 5.83 -4.31 -4.02
CA ASP A 104 5.38 -4.39 -2.64
C ASP A 104 6.45 -3.98 -1.61
N GLN A 105 7.63 -3.58 -2.05
CA GLN A 105 8.74 -3.21 -1.18
C GLN A 105 8.72 -1.72 -0.84
N LEU A 106 8.94 -1.42 0.43
CA LEU A 106 9.26 -0.08 0.90
C LEU A 106 10.74 0.21 0.69
N PHE A 107 11.03 1.37 0.14
CA PHE A 107 12.39 1.89 0.07
C PHE A 107 12.86 2.26 1.48
N VAL A 108 13.84 1.51 2.00
CA VAL A 108 14.48 1.76 3.30
C VAL A 108 15.99 1.97 3.08
N PRO A 109 16.56 3.12 3.46
CA PRO A 109 17.98 3.43 3.22
C PRO A 109 18.99 2.48 3.90
N GLN A 110 18.55 1.69 4.89
CA GLN A 110 19.42 0.86 5.73
C GLN A 110 19.31 -0.65 5.43
N GLY A 111 18.72 -1.01 4.27
CA GLY A 111 18.71 -2.39 3.79
C GLY A 111 17.75 -3.33 4.52
N GLN A 112 16.86 -2.82 5.36
CA GLN A 112 15.75 -3.61 5.89
C GLN A 112 14.66 -3.73 4.83
N GLU A 113 14.29 -4.94 4.47
CA GLU A 113 13.12 -5.19 3.63
C GLU A 113 11.86 -5.03 4.48
N LEU A 114 11.07 -4.00 4.15
CA LEU A 114 9.73 -3.82 4.67
C LEU A 114 8.75 -3.94 3.51
N VAL A 115 7.65 -4.66 3.73
CA VAL A 115 6.64 -4.92 2.71
C VAL A 115 5.40 -4.10 3.03
N ILE A 116 4.77 -3.53 2.00
CA ILE A 116 3.50 -2.81 2.13
C ILE A 116 2.34 -3.79 2.44
N GLY A 117 1.26 -3.28 3.01
CA GLY A 117 0.01 -4.04 3.10
C GLY A 117 -0.51 -4.43 1.72
N GLY A 118 -1.27 -5.54 1.65
CA GLY A 118 -1.86 -5.99 0.40
C GLY A 118 -2.80 -4.95 -0.20
N LEU A 119 -2.69 -4.73 -1.52
CA LEU A 119 -3.56 -3.80 -2.25
C LEU A 119 -4.65 -4.54 -3.01
N GLU A 120 -5.86 -4.01 -2.96
CA GLU A 120 -7.02 -4.60 -3.63
C GLU A 120 -7.09 -4.15 -5.10
N PRO A 121 -7.36 -5.08 -6.04
CA PRO A 121 -7.63 -4.72 -7.42
C PRO A 121 -8.82 -3.76 -7.56
N PHE A 122 -8.72 -2.84 -8.51
CA PHE A 122 -9.69 -1.80 -8.84
C PHE A 122 -9.96 -0.77 -7.73
N VAL A 123 -9.12 -0.75 -6.69
CA VAL A 123 -9.14 0.28 -5.65
C VAL A 123 -8.08 1.34 -5.95
N ASN A 124 -8.40 2.59 -5.60
CA ASN A 124 -7.51 3.72 -5.73
C ASN A 124 -6.75 3.96 -4.42
N TYR A 125 -5.45 4.22 -4.51
CA TYR A 125 -4.60 4.56 -3.37
C TYR A 125 -3.73 5.77 -3.68
N VAL A 126 -3.26 6.44 -2.62
CA VAL A 126 -2.20 7.45 -2.73
C VAL A 126 -0.85 6.75 -2.69
N PHE A 127 -0.03 6.95 -3.72
CA PHE A 127 1.32 6.41 -3.81
C PHE A 127 2.35 7.53 -3.72
N VAL A 128 3.40 7.29 -2.92
CA VAL A 128 4.57 8.17 -2.77
C VAL A 128 5.78 7.40 -3.26
N LEU A 129 6.33 7.77 -4.41
CA LEU A 129 7.16 6.88 -5.22
C LEU A 129 8.53 7.47 -5.56
N VAL A 130 9.51 6.58 -5.67
CA VAL A 130 10.84 6.84 -6.25
C VAL A 130 11.14 5.86 -7.38
N PRO A 131 11.99 6.23 -8.35
CA PRO A 131 12.34 5.34 -9.45
C PRO A 131 13.04 4.09 -8.92
N GLY A 132 12.63 2.92 -9.42
CA GLY A 132 13.35 1.67 -9.24
C GLY A 132 14.45 1.49 -10.29
N TYR A 133 15.24 0.43 -10.13
CA TYR A 133 16.34 0.11 -11.05
C TYR A 133 15.91 -0.26 -12.47
N ALA A 134 14.68 -0.75 -12.66
CA ALA A 134 14.15 -1.11 -13.97
C ALA A 134 13.25 0.02 -14.52
N PRO A 135 13.19 0.20 -15.86
CA PRO A 135 12.28 1.15 -16.48
C PRO A 135 10.82 0.88 -16.08
N ASN A 136 10.04 1.93 -15.88
CA ASN A 136 8.63 1.88 -15.43
C ASN A 136 8.38 1.17 -14.09
N ARG A 137 9.43 0.80 -13.36
CA ARG A 137 9.33 0.18 -12.04
C ARG A 137 9.54 1.23 -10.96
N TRP A 138 8.62 1.26 -10.01
CA TRP A 138 8.60 2.23 -8.92
C TRP A 138 8.64 1.54 -7.57
N LEU A 139 9.31 2.19 -6.63
CA LEU A 139 9.41 1.76 -5.23
C LEU A 139 8.57 2.69 -4.36
N ASN A 140 7.92 2.14 -3.34
CA ASN A 140 7.12 2.91 -2.40
C ASN A 140 8.00 3.51 -1.30
N LEU A 141 7.79 4.79 -0.97
CA LEU A 141 8.37 5.39 0.22
C LEU A 141 7.48 5.21 1.46
N VAL A 142 6.20 4.90 1.27
CA VAL A 142 5.19 4.70 2.33
C VAL A 142 4.25 3.57 1.95
N ASP A 143 3.58 2.94 2.92
CA ASP A 143 2.60 1.89 2.65
C ASP A 143 1.29 2.50 2.09
N PRO A 144 0.95 2.31 0.80
CA PRO A 144 -0.26 2.89 0.21
C PRO A 144 -1.54 2.25 0.74
N SER A 145 -1.51 1.04 1.33
CA SER A 145 -2.70 0.39 1.90
C SER A 145 -3.31 1.19 3.06
N GLN A 146 -2.53 2.06 3.69
CA GLN A 146 -2.97 2.96 4.75
C GLN A 146 -3.69 4.22 4.22
N TYR A 147 -3.64 4.47 2.91
CA TYR A 147 -4.16 5.70 2.28
C TYR A 147 -5.08 5.41 1.09
N PRO A 148 -6.20 4.68 1.28
CA PRO A 148 -7.18 4.44 0.23
C PRO A 148 -7.92 5.73 -0.17
N PHE A 149 -8.14 5.92 -1.46
CA PHE A 149 -8.93 7.02 -2.01
C PHE A 149 -10.38 6.56 -2.25
N PRO A 150 -11.42 7.36 -1.93
CA PRO A 150 -11.39 8.79 -1.56
C PRO A 150 -11.17 9.11 -0.07
N GLY A 151 -10.96 8.11 0.80
CA GLY A 151 -10.73 8.33 2.24
C GLY A 151 -9.54 9.25 2.55
N ALA A 152 -8.52 9.24 1.71
CA ALA A 152 -7.33 10.08 1.81
C ALA A 152 -7.42 11.43 1.06
N ARG A 153 -8.62 11.90 0.66
CA ARG A 153 -8.77 13.09 -0.19
C ARG A 153 -8.16 14.36 0.41
N GLU A 154 -8.38 14.64 1.69
CA GLU A 154 -7.83 15.83 2.36
C GLU A 154 -6.30 15.80 2.32
N LEU A 155 -5.72 14.64 2.62
CA LEU A 155 -4.29 14.41 2.51
C LEU A 155 -3.78 14.55 1.06
N SER A 156 -4.51 14.09 0.06
CA SER A 156 -4.14 14.25 -1.35
C SER A 156 -4.04 15.72 -1.76
N GLU A 157 -4.95 16.57 -1.26
CA GLU A 157 -4.91 18.02 -1.48
C GLU A 157 -3.69 18.68 -0.83
N GLU A 158 -3.29 18.23 0.35
CA GLU A 158 -2.09 18.73 1.03
C GLU A 158 -0.78 18.27 0.36
N LEU A 159 -0.78 17.06 -0.19
CA LEU A 159 0.35 16.52 -0.94
C LEU A 159 0.51 17.17 -2.31
N ARG A 160 -0.50 17.92 -2.78
CA ARG A 160 -0.46 18.59 -4.07
C ARG A 160 0.60 19.67 -4.08
N GLY A 161 1.49 19.63 -5.06
CA GLY A 161 2.52 20.66 -5.26
C GLY A 161 3.64 20.67 -4.20
N VAL A 162 3.82 19.63 -3.39
CA VAL A 162 4.89 19.55 -2.37
C VAL A 162 6.30 19.76 -2.97
N HIS A 163 6.50 19.46 -4.26
CA HIS A 163 7.75 19.67 -5.02
C HIS A 163 7.68 20.77 -6.06
N ASP A 164 6.52 21.41 -6.25
CA ASP A 164 6.41 22.45 -7.26
C ASP A 164 7.02 23.74 -6.69
N PRO A 165 8.13 24.25 -7.24
CA PRO A 165 8.56 25.60 -6.92
C PRO A 165 7.44 26.54 -7.36
N ALA A 166 6.96 27.37 -6.43
CA ALA A 166 6.00 28.42 -6.74
C ALA A 166 6.47 29.17 -8.00
N PRO A 167 5.57 29.52 -8.95
CA PRO A 167 5.95 30.25 -10.13
C PRO A 167 6.69 31.51 -9.68
N ARG A 168 7.95 31.66 -10.11
CA ARG A 168 8.67 32.91 -9.93
C ARG A 168 7.84 33.96 -10.65
N THR A 169 7.05 34.71 -9.91
CA THR A 169 6.44 35.92 -10.42
C THR A 169 7.60 36.80 -10.85
N SER A 170 7.85 36.84 -12.15
CA SER A 170 8.73 37.80 -12.77
C SER A 170 8.20 39.17 -12.37
N ARG A 171 8.83 39.77 -11.36
CA ARG A 171 8.70 41.18 -11.10
C ARG A 171 9.42 41.82 -12.30
N GLU A 172 8.64 42.17 -13.32
CA GLU A 172 9.03 43.17 -14.29
C GLU A 172 9.27 44.45 -13.51
N ASP A 173 10.51 44.63 -13.05
CA ASP A 173 10.96 45.94 -12.60
C ASP A 173 11.13 46.81 -13.84
N LYS A 174 10.42 47.92 -13.74
CA LYS A 174 10.07 48.92 -14.73
C LYS A 174 11.22 49.88 -15.03
#